data_AF-A0AAW2JR30-F1
#
_entry.id   AF-A0AAW2JR30-F1
#
_cell.length_a   1.000
_cell.length_b   1.000
_cell.length_c   1.000
_cell.angle_alpha   90.00
_cell.angle_beta   90.00
_cell.angle_gamma   90.00
#
_symmetry.space_group_name_H-M   'P 1'
#
loop_
_entity.id
_entity.type
_entity.pdbx_description
1 polymer ?
#
loop_
_entity_poly.entity_id
_entity_poly.type
_entity_poly.pdbx_seq_one_letter_code
_entity_poly.pdbx_strand_id
1 'polypeptide(L)'
;MSIIPVPFLVCILILQLSSVNAKDLYLETYIVHVDVPDSQLLSEQSQDLESWYGSFLPATPASSTETPRMVYSYRNVFSGFAAELTSEEVKAMQGKKGFISARPQQVMQLHTTHTPNFLGLHQNAGLWKDSNYGKGIVIGILDTGIFPDHPSFSDEGMPPPPAKWKGTCEFNFTACNNKIIGARHFKTGDGTPLDHEGHGTHAASTAAGNFVRGANVFGNANGTAVGVAPLAHLAIYKVCSVECRESDILAAMDTAIEDGVDVLSISFGGYPREFHEDNIALGAFSAMQKRIFVSCLCWK
;
A
#
# COMPACT_ATOMS: atom_id res chain seq x y z
N MET A 1 -22.72 63.70 65.86
CA MET A 1 -21.59 63.14 65.08
C MET A 1 -21.07 61.96 65.90
N SER A 2 -21.70 60.77 65.81
CA SER A 2 -21.55 59.74 64.75
C SER A 2 -20.10 59.30 64.63
N ILE A 3 -19.76 58.03 64.83
CA ILE A 3 -19.76 56.99 63.77
C ILE A 3 -19.89 55.59 64.41
N ILE A 4 -20.73 54.73 63.81
CA ILE A 4 -20.79 53.27 64.03
C ILE A 4 -20.45 52.61 62.68
N PRO A 5 -19.65 51.52 62.62
CA PRO A 5 -19.48 50.75 61.39
C PRO A 5 -20.40 49.51 61.38
N VAL A 6 -21.01 49.25 60.22
CA VAL A 6 -21.76 48.01 59.88
C VAL A 6 -20.89 47.16 58.96
N PRO A 7 -20.78 45.83 59.13
CA PRO A 7 -20.10 44.99 58.15
C PRO A 7 -21.07 44.55 57.04
N PHE A 8 -20.65 44.74 55.79
CA PHE A 8 -21.33 44.26 54.58
C PHE A 8 -21.06 42.76 54.41
N LEU A 9 -22.11 41.94 54.45
CA LEU A 9 -22.05 40.50 54.14
C LEU A 9 -22.32 40.33 52.63
N VAL A 10 -21.29 40.01 51.85
CA VAL A 10 -21.44 39.67 50.42
C VAL A 10 -21.62 38.16 50.30
N CYS A 11 -22.81 37.74 49.88
CA CYS A 11 -23.16 36.35 49.62
C CYS A 11 -22.76 36.00 48.17
N ILE A 12 -21.73 35.17 47.98
CA ILE A 12 -21.30 34.68 46.66
C ILE A 12 -22.08 33.40 46.34
N LEU A 13 -23.00 33.49 45.38
CA LEU A 13 -23.74 32.36 44.84
C LEU A 13 -22.84 31.59 43.86
N ILE A 14 -22.35 30.41 44.23
CA ILE A 14 -21.60 29.52 43.32
C ILE A 14 -22.61 28.71 42.51
N LEU A 15 -22.85 29.11 41.26
CA LEU A 15 -23.50 28.28 40.25
C LEU A 15 -22.55 27.17 39.82
N GLN A 16 -22.83 25.92 40.22
CA GLN A 16 -22.14 24.76 39.66
C GLN A 16 -22.73 24.44 38.27
N LEU A 17 -22.05 24.90 37.23
CA LEU A 17 -22.21 24.38 35.89
C LEU A 17 -21.36 23.11 35.77
N SER A 18 -22.03 21.95 35.76
CA SER A 18 -21.42 20.69 35.35
C SER A 18 -20.98 20.81 33.89
N SER A 19 -19.67 20.74 33.65
CA SER A 19 -19.06 20.77 32.34
C SER A 19 -19.35 19.46 31.60
N VAL A 20 -20.24 19.51 30.60
CA VAL A 20 -20.38 18.43 29.62
C VAL A 20 -19.12 18.47 28.73
N ASN A 21 -18.40 17.35 28.66
CA ASN A 21 -17.16 17.25 27.91
C ASN A 21 -17.45 17.31 26.40
N ALA A 22 -16.90 18.29 25.68
CA ALA A 22 -17.21 18.54 24.27
C ALA A 22 -16.77 17.43 23.28
N LYS A 23 -16.17 16.33 23.78
CA LYS A 23 -15.78 15.16 22.96
C LYS A 23 -16.94 14.20 22.67
N ASP A 24 -18.04 14.31 23.40
CA ASP A 24 -19.13 13.32 23.42
C ASP A 24 -20.16 13.49 22.28
N LEU A 25 -19.91 14.38 21.30
CA LEU A 25 -20.86 14.75 20.23
C LEU A 25 -20.37 14.49 18.80
N TYR A 26 -19.12 14.06 18.60
CA TYR A 26 -18.58 13.78 17.26
C TYR A 26 -18.78 12.31 16.88
N LEU A 27 -19.22 12.09 15.65
CA LEU A 27 -19.27 10.76 15.05
C LEU A 27 -17.84 10.34 14.64
N GLU A 28 -17.43 9.16 15.09
CA GLU A 28 -16.25 8.46 14.60
C GLU A 28 -16.68 7.09 14.06
N THR A 29 -15.94 6.53 13.09
CA THR A 29 -16.21 5.17 12.64
C THR A 29 -15.64 4.17 13.66
N TYR A 30 -16.50 3.32 14.20
CA TYR A 30 -16.11 2.21 15.07
C TYR A 30 -16.18 0.88 14.32
N ILE A 31 -15.27 -0.02 14.64
CA ILE A 31 -15.34 -1.44 14.29
C ILE A 31 -16.00 -2.16 15.47
N VAL A 32 -17.19 -2.72 15.23
CA VAL A 32 -18.02 -3.38 16.26
C VAL A 32 -18.05 -4.88 16.00
N HIS A 33 -17.71 -5.65 17.04
CA HIS A 33 -17.79 -7.10 17.06
C HIS A 33 -19.03 -7.52 17.85
N VAL A 34 -19.82 -8.41 17.25
CA VAL A 34 -21.02 -8.95 17.88
C VAL A 34 -21.03 -10.46 17.79
N ASP A 35 -21.63 -11.07 18.79
CA ASP A 35 -21.98 -12.47 18.78
C ASP A 35 -23.23 -12.67 17.93
N VAL A 36 -23.27 -13.77 17.20
CA VAL A 36 -24.42 -14.13 16.38
C VAL A 36 -25.18 -15.22 17.12
N PRO A 37 -26.47 -15.05 17.43
CA PRO A 37 -27.23 -16.07 18.15
C PRO A 37 -27.16 -17.43 17.44
N ASP A 38 -26.95 -18.49 18.22
CA ASP A 38 -26.81 -19.91 17.80
C ASP A 38 -28.04 -20.51 17.07
N SER A 39 -29.03 -19.70 16.69
CA SER A 39 -30.12 -20.18 15.85
C SER A 39 -29.58 -20.48 14.45
N GLN A 40 -29.64 -21.76 14.07
CA GLN A 40 -29.27 -22.41 12.81
C GLN A 40 -29.81 -21.79 11.48
N LEU A 41 -30.13 -20.50 11.40
CA LEU A 41 -30.88 -19.91 10.27
C LEU A 41 -30.45 -18.50 9.82
N LEU A 42 -29.33 -17.93 10.27
CA LEU A 42 -28.79 -16.73 9.59
C LEU A 42 -27.98 -17.07 8.32
N SER A 43 -27.93 -18.36 7.96
CA SER A 43 -27.18 -18.88 6.82
C SER A 43 -27.82 -18.67 5.46
N GLU A 44 -29.02 -18.09 5.35
CA GLU A 44 -29.69 -17.99 4.03
C GLU A 44 -30.25 -16.62 3.64
N GLN A 45 -30.43 -15.64 4.55
CA GLN A 45 -31.00 -14.34 4.17
C GLN A 45 -30.19 -13.18 4.74
N SER A 46 -29.57 -12.39 3.85
CA SER A 46 -28.79 -11.19 4.20
C SER A 46 -29.58 -10.17 5.02
N GLN A 47 -30.90 -10.13 4.83
CA GLN A 47 -31.80 -9.19 5.51
C GLN A 47 -31.87 -9.42 7.02
N ASP A 48 -31.80 -10.67 7.49
CA ASP A 48 -31.88 -10.98 8.93
C ASP A 48 -30.59 -10.60 9.66
N LEU A 49 -29.43 -10.76 9.01
CA LEU A 49 -28.14 -10.35 9.57
C LEU A 49 -28.00 -8.83 9.63
N GLU A 50 -28.43 -8.13 8.57
CA GLU A 50 -28.48 -6.67 8.55
C GLU A 50 -29.44 -6.12 9.61
N SER A 51 -30.60 -6.76 9.81
CA SER A 51 -31.54 -6.39 10.86
C SER A 51 -30.95 -6.62 12.26
N TRP A 52 -30.26 -7.76 12.46
CA TRP A 52 -29.54 -8.06 13.69
C TRP A 52 -28.48 -7.00 14.00
N TYR A 53 -27.61 -6.67 13.04
CA TYR A 53 -26.59 -5.63 13.21
C TYR A 53 -27.22 -4.24 13.43
N GLY A 54 -28.28 -3.91 12.68
CA GLY A 54 -29.05 -2.68 12.84
C GLY A 54 -29.63 -2.52 14.24
N SER A 55 -29.97 -3.62 14.93
CA SER A 55 -30.49 -3.59 16.31
C SER A 55 -29.48 -3.04 17.33
N PHE A 56 -28.18 -3.02 16.99
CA PHE A 56 -27.14 -2.42 17.82
C PHE A 56 -27.04 -0.90 17.66
N LEU A 57 -27.50 -0.35 16.53
CA LEU A 57 -27.45 1.08 16.24
C LEU A 57 -28.54 1.87 17.00
N PRO A 58 -28.39 3.20 17.14
CA PRO A 58 -29.42 4.07 17.69
C PRO A 58 -30.65 4.12 16.76
N ALA A 59 -31.84 4.31 17.33
CA ALA A 59 -33.05 4.47 16.53
C ALA A 59 -32.97 5.78 15.72
N THR A 60 -32.91 5.66 14.40
CA THR A 60 -32.97 6.81 13.50
C THR A 60 -34.41 7.33 13.46
N PRO A 61 -34.69 8.63 13.73
CA PRO A 61 -36.05 9.15 13.66
C PRO A 61 -36.61 8.98 12.25
N ALA A 62 -37.86 8.52 12.13
CA ALA A 62 -38.53 8.25 10.84
C ALA A 62 -38.68 9.49 9.91
N SER A 63 -38.21 10.67 10.33
CA SER A 63 -38.25 11.94 9.60
C SER A 63 -36.88 12.49 9.19
N SER A 64 -35.76 11.82 9.52
CA SER A 64 -34.44 12.34 9.19
C SER A 64 -33.95 11.83 7.83
N THR A 65 -33.56 12.76 6.96
CA THR A 65 -32.80 12.52 5.72
C THR A 65 -31.34 12.11 5.99
N GLU A 66 -31.06 11.48 7.14
CA GLU A 66 -29.71 11.11 7.56
C GLU A 66 -29.18 9.93 6.74
N THR A 67 -27.91 10.02 6.35
CA THR A 67 -27.15 8.95 5.71
C THR A 67 -27.15 7.70 6.58
N PRO A 68 -27.16 6.48 6.00
CA PRO A 68 -27.06 5.25 6.77
C PRO A 68 -25.82 5.29 7.67
N ARG A 69 -25.99 5.16 8.99
CA ARG A 69 -24.86 5.16 9.95
C ARG A 69 -23.97 3.93 9.86
N MET A 70 -24.49 2.85 9.28
CA MET A 70 -23.74 1.65 8.99
C MET A 70 -22.91 1.87 7.73
N VAL A 71 -21.59 1.80 7.87
CA VAL A 71 -20.63 1.95 6.77
C VAL A 71 -20.45 0.62 6.04
N TYR A 72 -20.22 -0.46 6.79
CA TYR A 72 -20.04 -1.81 6.26
C TYR A 72 -20.59 -2.87 7.20
N SER A 73 -21.08 -3.98 6.66
CA SER A 73 -21.42 -5.20 7.40
C SER A 73 -20.41 -6.31 7.07
N TYR A 74 -20.02 -7.07 8.09
CA TYR A 74 -19.05 -8.15 7.97
C TYR A 74 -19.72 -9.48 8.34
N ARG A 75 -19.55 -10.46 7.47
CA ARG A 75 -20.07 -11.83 7.68
C ARG A 75 -19.00 -12.92 7.59
N ASN A 76 -17.98 -12.71 6.75
CA ASN A 76 -16.97 -13.73 6.46
C ASN A 76 -15.70 -13.57 7.31
N VAL A 77 -15.27 -12.32 7.55
CA VAL A 77 -14.00 -12.03 8.26
C VAL A 77 -14.16 -12.10 9.78
N PHE A 78 -15.33 -11.70 10.26
CA PHE A 78 -15.86 -11.87 11.61
C PHE A 78 -17.33 -11.42 11.58
N SER A 79 -18.07 -11.71 12.64
CA SER A 79 -19.43 -11.21 12.82
C SER A 79 -19.42 -9.81 13.43
N GLY A 80 -19.88 -8.82 12.68
CA GLY A 80 -19.86 -7.43 13.11
C GLY A 80 -20.05 -6.45 11.97
N PHE A 81 -19.83 -5.17 12.27
CA PHE A 81 -20.04 -4.08 11.32
C PHE A 81 -19.12 -2.89 11.63
N ALA A 82 -18.99 -1.99 10.67
CA ALA A 82 -18.42 -0.66 10.87
C ALA A 82 -19.54 0.38 10.82
N ALA A 83 -19.58 1.30 11.79
CA ALA A 83 -20.60 2.34 11.84
C ALA A 83 -20.05 3.65 12.41
N GLU A 84 -20.61 4.77 11.96
CA GLU A 84 -20.39 6.09 12.53
C GLU A 84 -21.19 6.24 13.83
N LEU A 85 -20.50 6.38 14.95
CA LEU A 85 -21.09 6.40 16.30
C LEU A 85 -20.41 7.46 17.16
N THR A 86 -21.16 8.00 18.12
CA THR A 86 -20.56 8.75 19.24
C THR A 86 -20.07 7.79 20.33
N SER A 87 -19.19 8.25 21.22
CA SER A 87 -18.75 7.46 22.38
C SER A 87 -19.90 7.02 23.29
N GLU A 88 -20.95 7.83 23.38
CA GLU A 88 -22.14 7.62 24.19
C GLU A 88 -23.02 6.53 23.59
N GLU A 89 -23.14 6.52 22.26
CA GLU A 89 -23.84 5.46 21.53
C GLU A 89 -23.09 4.13 21.67
N VAL A 90 -21.76 4.14 21.66
CA VAL A 90 -20.95 2.94 21.95
C VAL A 90 -21.15 2.47 23.40
N LYS A 91 -21.15 3.37 24.39
CA LYS A 91 -21.45 3.02 25.80
C LYS A 91 -22.84 2.42 25.95
N ALA A 92 -23.85 2.97 25.27
CA ALA A 92 -25.20 2.42 25.28
C ALA A 92 -25.25 1.03 24.61
N MET A 93 -24.48 0.83 23.54
CA MET A 93 -24.38 -0.44 22.83
C MET A 93 -23.76 -1.56 23.68
N GLN A 94 -22.83 -1.24 24.59
CA GLN A 94 -22.20 -2.21 25.50
C GLN A 94 -23.20 -3.00 26.36
N GLY A 95 -24.38 -2.42 26.62
CA GLY A 95 -25.45 -3.09 27.37
C GLY A 95 -26.31 -4.06 26.55
N LYS A 96 -26.13 -4.12 25.22
CA LYS A 96 -26.95 -4.96 24.33
C LYS A 96 -26.44 -6.41 24.33
N LYS A 97 -27.39 -7.36 24.42
CA LYS A 97 -27.07 -8.80 24.34
C LYS A 97 -26.42 -9.10 22.99
N GLY A 98 -25.28 -9.78 23.03
CA GLY A 98 -24.49 -10.10 21.83
C GLY A 98 -23.42 -9.06 21.51
N PHE A 99 -23.28 -7.97 22.26
CA PHE A 99 -22.12 -7.09 22.12
C PHE A 99 -20.85 -7.78 22.63
N ILE A 100 -19.76 -7.76 21.87
CA ILE A 100 -18.45 -8.28 22.28
C ILE A 100 -17.49 -7.11 22.54
N SER A 101 -17.27 -6.27 21.53
CA SER A 101 -16.36 -5.13 21.65
C SER A 101 -16.64 -4.09 20.57
N ALA A 102 -16.29 -2.84 20.84
CA ALA A 102 -16.24 -1.77 19.85
C ALA A 102 -14.98 -0.95 20.06
N ARG A 103 -14.28 -0.63 18.97
CA ARG A 103 -13.11 0.24 18.99
C ARG A 103 -13.15 1.23 17.83
N PRO A 104 -12.62 2.45 17.99
CA PRO A 104 -12.44 3.36 16.86
C PRO A 104 -11.62 2.69 15.76
N GLN A 105 -11.97 2.96 14.49
CA GLN A 105 -11.14 2.54 13.38
C GLN A 105 -9.76 3.19 13.48
N GLN A 106 -8.74 2.46 13.06
CA GLN A 106 -7.40 3.03 12.97
C GLN A 106 -7.15 3.43 11.52
N VAL A 107 -6.73 4.67 11.32
CA VAL A 107 -6.21 5.12 10.03
C VAL A 107 -4.78 4.61 9.90
N MET A 108 -4.57 3.69 8.97
CA MET A 108 -3.24 3.13 8.70
C MET A 108 -2.41 4.11 7.87
N GLN A 109 -1.11 4.21 8.14
CA GLN A 109 -0.18 5.06 7.41
C GLN A 109 0.52 4.27 6.30
N LEU A 110 0.72 4.89 5.13
CA LEU A 110 1.54 4.32 4.06
C LEU A 110 3.02 4.38 4.47
N HIS A 111 3.73 3.25 4.42
CA HIS A 111 5.13 3.15 4.90
C HIS A 111 6.15 3.04 3.76
N THR A 112 6.06 3.88 2.73
CA THR A 112 6.92 3.77 1.53
C THR A 112 8.40 4.10 1.78
N THR A 113 8.71 4.97 2.74
CA THR A 113 10.11 5.35 3.10
C THR A 113 10.70 4.51 4.23
N HIS A 114 9.93 3.59 4.81
CA HIS A 114 10.34 2.85 6.01
C HIS A 114 10.64 1.37 5.74
N THR A 115 10.20 0.81 4.60
CA THR A 115 10.33 -0.63 4.30
C THR A 115 11.75 -1.18 4.49
N PRO A 116 12.84 -0.54 3.99
CA PRO A 116 14.18 -1.05 4.22
C PRO A 116 14.55 -1.13 5.71
N ASN A 117 14.23 -0.10 6.50
CA ASN A 117 14.45 -0.11 7.95
C ASN A 117 13.60 -1.17 8.65
N PHE A 118 12.34 -1.35 8.24
CA PHE A 118 11.45 -2.38 8.78
C PHE A 118 12.00 -3.79 8.55
N LEU A 119 12.66 -4.02 7.42
CA LEU A 119 13.34 -5.27 7.08
C LEU A 119 14.73 -5.41 7.72
N GLY A 120 15.16 -4.44 8.54
CA GLY A 120 16.48 -4.44 9.17
C GLY A 120 17.65 -4.12 8.21
N LEU A 121 17.36 -3.52 7.05
CA LEU A 121 18.37 -3.07 6.11
C LEU A 121 18.92 -1.72 6.58
N HIS A 122 20.08 -1.76 7.23
CA HIS A 122 20.73 -0.59 7.79
C HIS A 122 22.01 -0.26 7.02
N GLN A 123 22.30 1.04 6.84
CA GLN A 123 23.52 1.47 6.17
C GLN A 123 24.76 0.92 6.90
N ASN A 124 25.66 0.34 6.13
CA ASN A 124 26.96 -0.20 6.56
C ASN A 124 26.85 -1.33 7.60
N ALA A 125 25.72 -2.04 7.63
CA ALA A 125 25.51 -3.22 8.48
C ALA A 125 24.66 -4.28 7.77
N GLY A 126 24.75 -5.52 8.26
CA GLY A 126 23.94 -6.65 7.79
C GLY A 126 23.98 -6.86 6.27
N LEU A 127 22.83 -7.26 5.72
CA LEU A 127 22.71 -7.65 4.31
C LEU A 127 23.14 -6.55 3.33
N TRP A 128 22.89 -5.27 3.62
CA TRP A 128 23.31 -4.18 2.73
C TRP A 128 24.83 -4.04 2.64
N LYS A 129 25.53 -4.20 3.76
CA LYS A 129 27.00 -4.24 3.75
C LYS A 129 27.51 -5.49 3.02
N ASP A 130 26.96 -6.65 3.36
CA ASP A 130 27.47 -7.94 2.87
C ASP A 130 27.22 -8.13 1.36
N SER A 131 26.14 -7.56 0.83
CA SER A 131 25.79 -7.57 -0.60
C SER A 131 26.29 -6.36 -1.38
N ASN A 132 27.03 -5.44 -0.76
CA ASN A 132 27.38 -4.14 -1.33
C ASN A 132 26.15 -3.40 -1.92
N TYR A 133 25.01 -3.45 -1.23
CA TYR A 133 23.76 -2.81 -1.66
C TYR A 133 23.27 -3.24 -3.06
N GLY A 134 23.68 -4.42 -3.52
CA GLY A 134 23.35 -4.94 -4.86
C GLY A 134 24.29 -4.46 -5.99
N LYS A 135 25.45 -3.90 -5.68
CA LYS A 135 26.39 -3.38 -6.68
C LYS A 135 26.74 -4.44 -7.74
N GLY A 136 26.55 -4.08 -9.02
CA GLY A 136 26.87 -4.93 -10.17
C GLY A 136 25.80 -5.98 -10.52
N ILE A 137 24.71 -6.03 -9.75
CA ILE A 137 23.51 -6.81 -10.07
C ILE A 137 22.65 -6.02 -11.06
N VAL A 138 22.09 -6.71 -12.05
CA VAL A 138 21.11 -6.13 -12.98
C VAL A 138 19.73 -6.72 -12.70
N ILE A 139 18.78 -5.87 -12.32
CA ILE A 139 17.39 -6.25 -12.11
C ILE A 139 16.57 -5.87 -13.35
N GLY A 140 16.05 -6.88 -14.03
CA GLY A 140 15.07 -6.72 -15.11
C GLY A 140 13.67 -6.48 -14.54
N ILE A 141 13.07 -5.35 -14.90
CA ILE A 141 11.70 -4.98 -14.52
C ILE A 141 10.81 -5.15 -15.75
N LEU A 142 9.91 -6.14 -15.73
CA LEU A 142 8.86 -6.29 -16.74
C LEU A 142 7.60 -5.63 -16.21
N ASP A 143 7.18 -4.52 -16.83
CA ASP A 143 6.09 -3.69 -16.30
C ASP A 143 5.55 -2.68 -17.35
N THR A 144 4.96 -1.56 -16.92
CA THR A 144 4.40 -0.47 -17.74
C THR A 144 5.45 0.51 -18.30
N GLY A 145 6.73 0.28 -18.02
CA GLY A 145 7.85 1.12 -18.47
C GLY A 145 8.55 1.81 -17.31
N ILE A 146 9.21 2.94 -17.61
CA ILE A 146 9.88 3.78 -16.59
C ILE A 146 9.70 5.28 -16.88
N PHE A 147 9.57 6.10 -15.84
CA PHE A 147 9.77 7.54 -15.93
C PHE A 147 11.24 7.87 -15.56
N PRO A 148 12.15 8.00 -16.53
CA PRO A 148 13.60 7.97 -16.28
C PRO A 148 14.10 9.18 -15.48
N ASP A 149 13.43 10.33 -15.59
CA ASP A 149 13.82 11.56 -14.90
C ASP A 149 13.41 11.58 -13.41
N HIS A 150 12.79 10.51 -12.90
CA HIS A 150 12.44 10.42 -11.49
C HIS A 150 13.72 10.43 -10.61
N PRO A 151 13.76 11.18 -9.48
CA PRO A 151 14.95 11.26 -8.63
C PRO A 151 15.50 9.91 -8.13
N SER A 152 14.62 8.90 -7.98
CA SER A 152 15.02 7.53 -7.62
C SER A 152 15.93 6.86 -8.66
N PHE A 153 16.05 7.39 -9.87
CA PHE A 153 16.86 6.83 -10.95
C PHE A 153 18.10 7.69 -11.28
N SER A 154 18.44 8.63 -10.39
CA SER A 154 19.76 9.26 -10.40
C SER A 154 20.85 8.19 -10.32
N ASP A 155 21.90 8.36 -11.13
CA ASP A 155 23.07 7.49 -11.14
C ASP A 155 24.20 7.98 -10.24
N GLU A 156 23.93 8.95 -9.38
CA GLU A 156 24.86 9.38 -8.34
C GLU A 156 25.28 8.20 -7.46
N GLY A 157 26.59 7.94 -7.42
CA GLY A 157 27.18 6.83 -6.66
C GLY A 157 27.09 5.46 -7.34
N MET A 158 26.51 5.36 -8.53
CA MET A 158 26.43 4.11 -9.28
C MET A 158 27.77 3.77 -9.96
N PRO A 159 28.20 2.50 -9.96
CA PRO A 159 29.28 2.05 -10.83
C PRO A 159 28.85 2.07 -12.31
N PRO A 160 29.78 1.95 -13.27
CA PRO A 160 29.41 1.64 -14.64
C PRO A 160 28.69 0.28 -14.73
N PRO A 161 27.87 0.04 -15.79
CA PRO A 161 27.22 -1.24 -16.03
C PRO A 161 28.23 -2.40 -16.05
N PRO A 162 27.86 -3.60 -15.58
CA PRO A 162 28.76 -4.74 -15.57
C PRO A 162 29.11 -5.17 -17.00
N ALA A 163 30.34 -5.61 -17.24
CA ALA A 163 30.84 -5.97 -18.59
C ALA A 163 30.06 -7.10 -19.29
N LYS A 164 29.27 -7.88 -18.53
CA LYS A 164 28.39 -8.93 -19.08
C LYS A 164 27.11 -8.38 -19.71
N TRP A 165 26.76 -7.13 -19.43
CA TRP A 165 25.52 -6.49 -19.87
C TRP A 165 25.54 -6.29 -21.38
N LYS A 166 24.47 -6.73 -22.05
CA LYS A 166 24.33 -6.66 -23.52
C LYS A 166 23.08 -5.90 -23.99
N GLY A 167 22.24 -5.49 -23.06
CA GLY A 167 20.98 -4.82 -23.40
C GLY A 167 21.18 -3.43 -23.99
N THR A 168 20.11 -2.94 -24.59
CA THR A 168 20.08 -1.68 -25.32
C THR A 168 19.19 -0.65 -24.64
N CYS A 169 19.34 0.61 -25.04
CA CYS A 169 18.49 1.70 -24.62
C CYS A 169 17.70 2.21 -25.82
N GLU A 170 16.39 1.95 -25.84
CA GLU A 170 15.47 2.33 -26.91
C GLU A 170 14.78 3.69 -26.63
N PHE A 171 15.38 4.52 -25.78
CA PHE A 171 14.96 5.91 -25.67
C PHE A 171 15.52 6.73 -26.84
N ASN A 172 14.71 7.65 -27.38
CA ASN A 172 15.14 8.61 -28.40
C ASN A 172 16.17 9.65 -27.88
N PHE A 173 16.51 9.61 -26.59
CA PHE A 173 17.45 10.51 -25.90
C PHE A 173 18.37 9.72 -24.95
N THR A 174 19.40 10.36 -24.40
CA THR A 174 20.29 9.81 -23.33
C THR A 174 19.57 9.72 -21.99
N ALA A 175 18.48 8.95 -21.94
CA ALA A 175 17.71 8.70 -20.70
C ALA A 175 18.26 7.50 -19.91
N CYS A 176 18.97 6.57 -20.57
CA CYS A 176 19.76 5.57 -19.85
C CYS A 176 21.04 6.19 -19.30
N ASN A 177 21.40 5.76 -18.10
CA ASN A 177 22.56 6.22 -17.33
C ASN A 177 23.16 5.01 -16.59
N ASN A 178 24.02 5.23 -15.58
CA ASN A 178 24.56 4.10 -14.82
C ASN A 178 23.53 3.44 -13.88
N LYS A 179 22.34 4.02 -13.71
CA LYS A 179 21.23 3.46 -12.93
C LYS A 179 20.27 2.65 -13.78
N ILE A 180 19.67 3.26 -14.80
CA ILE A 180 18.87 2.61 -15.83
C ILE A 180 19.79 2.32 -16.99
N ILE A 181 20.29 1.08 -17.08
CA ILE A 181 21.34 0.69 -18.04
C ILE A 181 20.78 0.14 -19.35
N GLY A 182 19.48 -0.15 -19.38
CA GLY A 182 18.74 -0.50 -20.59
C GLY A 182 17.25 -0.28 -20.40
N ALA A 183 16.58 -0.02 -21.51
CA ALA A 183 15.16 0.23 -21.54
C ALA A 183 14.64 -0.16 -22.92
N ARG A 184 13.69 -1.10 -22.95
CA ARG A 184 13.12 -1.65 -24.16
C ARG A 184 11.61 -1.62 -24.10
N HIS A 185 10.99 -1.52 -25.26
CA HIS A 185 9.54 -1.62 -25.40
C HIS A 185 9.18 -2.75 -26.36
N PHE A 186 8.03 -3.35 -26.12
CA PHE A 186 7.50 -4.42 -26.96
C PHE A 186 6.28 -3.90 -27.71
N LYS A 187 5.56 -4.80 -28.40
CA LYS A 187 4.47 -4.40 -29.30
C LYS A 187 3.34 -3.66 -28.55
N THR A 188 3.18 -3.91 -27.26
CA THR A 188 2.25 -3.24 -26.37
C THR A 188 2.69 -1.80 -26.07
N GLY A 189 1.74 -0.87 -26.14
CA GLY A 189 1.94 0.54 -25.80
C GLY A 189 2.11 1.43 -27.03
N ASP A 190 3.02 2.37 -26.91
CA ASP A 190 3.14 3.60 -27.71
C ASP A 190 4.48 3.74 -28.43
N GLY A 191 5.26 2.64 -28.52
CA GLY A 191 6.54 2.66 -29.22
C GLY A 191 7.69 3.25 -28.41
N THR A 192 7.56 3.35 -27.09
CA THR A 192 8.59 3.89 -26.20
C THR A 192 8.61 3.18 -24.84
N PRO A 193 9.78 3.06 -24.17
CA PRO A 193 9.86 2.50 -22.82
C PRO A 193 9.31 3.43 -21.71
N LEU A 194 8.78 4.61 -22.06
CA LEU A 194 8.23 5.57 -21.09
C LEU A 194 7.04 5.00 -20.32
N ASP A 195 7.00 5.25 -19.02
CA ASP A 195 5.86 4.93 -18.17
C ASP A 195 4.83 6.06 -18.18
N HIS A 196 3.60 5.73 -18.54
CA HIS A 196 2.45 6.65 -18.51
C HIS A 196 1.41 6.26 -17.47
N GLU A 197 1.60 5.13 -16.79
CA GLU A 197 0.67 4.62 -15.77
C GLU A 197 1.24 4.87 -14.37
N GLY A 198 2.52 4.57 -14.17
CA GLY A 198 3.25 4.79 -12.92
C GLY A 198 3.65 3.51 -12.19
N HIS A 199 2.98 2.38 -12.46
CA HIS A 199 3.22 1.10 -11.81
C HIS A 199 4.67 0.62 -12.00
N GLY A 200 5.20 0.66 -13.22
CA GLY A 200 6.58 0.27 -13.52
C GLY A 200 7.61 1.16 -12.82
N THR A 201 7.39 2.47 -12.78
CA THR A 201 8.22 3.43 -12.05
C THR A 201 8.20 3.15 -10.54
N HIS A 202 7.03 2.85 -9.98
CA HIS A 202 6.87 2.49 -8.58
C HIS A 202 7.57 1.15 -8.25
N ALA A 203 7.39 0.12 -9.09
CA ALA A 203 8.02 -1.18 -8.92
C ALA A 203 9.56 -1.09 -9.01
N ALA A 204 10.08 -0.40 -10.04
CA ALA A 204 11.51 -0.21 -10.24
C ALA A 204 12.16 0.55 -9.08
N SER A 205 11.52 1.62 -8.59
CA SER A 205 12.02 2.39 -7.44
C SER A 205 11.93 1.63 -6.12
N THR A 206 10.96 0.73 -5.96
CA THR A 206 10.89 -0.19 -4.80
C THR A 206 12.02 -1.21 -4.83
N ALA A 207 12.29 -1.81 -5.99
CA ALA A 207 13.35 -2.81 -6.14
C ALA A 207 14.74 -2.19 -5.94
N ALA A 208 15.01 -1.09 -6.63
CA ALA A 208 16.35 -0.51 -6.67
C ALA A 208 16.35 1.03 -6.77
N GLY A 209 15.39 1.77 -6.25
CA GLY A 209 15.51 3.23 -6.20
C GLY A 209 16.77 3.69 -5.44
N ASN A 210 17.44 4.72 -5.96
CA ASN A 210 18.52 5.40 -5.25
C ASN A 210 17.96 6.21 -4.06
N PHE A 211 18.83 6.73 -3.19
CA PHE A 211 18.42 7.48 -2.01
C PHE A 211 17.81 8.84 -2.36
N VAL A 212 16.51 9.02 -2.09
CA VAL A 212 15.79 10.28 -2.30
C VAL A 212 15.37 10.86 -0.96
N ARG A 213 16.04 11.93 -0.53
CA ARG A 213 15.77 12.60 0.75
C ARG A 213 14.51 13.46 0.67
N GLY A 214 13.75 13.52 1.76
CA GLY A 214 12.55 14.36 1.87
C GLY A 214 11.36 13.86 1.05
N ALA A 215 11.40 12.60 0.60
CA ALA A 215 10.30 11.99 -0.13
C ALA A 215 9.08 11.88 0.79
N ASN A 216 7.93 12.38 0.30
CA ASN A 216 6.66 12.36 1.01
C ASN A 216 5.50 12.49 0.02
N VAL A 217 4.30 12.08 0.43
CA VAL A 217 3.06 12.31 -0.31
C VAL A 217 2.14 13.15 0.55
N PHE A 218 1.98 14.43 0.21
CA PHE A 218 1.22 15.41 1.02
C PHE A 218 1.66 15.45 2.49
N GLY A 219 2.96 15.30 2.75
CA GLY A 219 3.53 15.25 4.10
C GLY A 219 3.51 13.87 4.76
N ASN A 220 2.78 12.89 4.22
CA ASN A 220 2.78 11.53 4.73
C ASN A 220 4.05 10.76 4.31
N ALA A 221 4.45 9.81 5.16
CA ALA A 221 5.64 8.99 4.97
C ALA A 221 6.94 9.79 4.76
N ASN A 222 7.05 10.99 5.34
CA ASN A 222 8.22 11.84 5.16
C ASN A 222 9.50 11.14 5.61
N GLY A 223 10.47 11.01 4.71
CA GLY A 223 11.71 10.32 4.99
C GLY A 223 12.65 10.26 3.79
N THR A 224 13.55 9.28 3.80
CA THR A 224 14.39 8.96 2.64
C THR A 224 13.79 7.75 1.94
N ALA A 225 13.24 7.94 0.74
CA ALA A 225 12.85 6.81 -0.10
C ALA A 225 14.11 6.14 -0.65
N VAL A 226 14.14 4.81 -0.64
CA VAL A 226 15.25 4.01 -1.17
C VAL A 226 14.74 2.61 -1.48
N GLY A 227 15.22 2.03 -2.57
CA GLY A 227 14.90 0.66 -2.94
C GLY A 227 15.61 -0.37 -2.05
N VAL A 228 15.22 -1.64 -2.21
CA VAL A 228 15.83 -2.76 -1.47
C VAL A 228 17.30 -2.96 -1.84
N ALA A 229 17.67 -2.75 -3.11
CA ALA A 229 19.04 -2.85 -3.61
C ALA A 229 19.47 -1.54 -4.32
N PRO A 230 19.80 -0.47 -3.57
CA PRO A 230 19.95 0.86 -4.15
C PRO A 230 21.13 1.00 -5.12
N LEU A 231 22.15 0.13 -5.06
CA LEU A 231 23.29 0.13 -5.99
C LEU A 231 23.17 -0.92 -7.10
N ALA A 232 22.02 -1.60 -7.23
CA ALA A 232 21.74 -2.45 -8.39
C ALA A 232 21.35 -1.61 -9.61
N HIS A 233 21.67 -2.12 -10.79
CA HIS A 233 21.25 -1.53 -12.07
C HIS A 233 19.83 -1.99 -12.43
N LEU A 234 19.13 -1.17 -13.19
CA LEU A 234 17.80 -1.44 -13.71
C LEU A 234 17.85 -1.66 -15.23
N ALA A 235 17.19 -2.71 -15.68
CA ALA A 235 16.88 -2.95 -17.09
C ALA A 235 15.37 -3.00 -17.24
N ILE A 236 14.81 -2.11 -18.06
CA ILE A 236 13.35 -1.91 -18.14
C ILE A 236 12.81 -2.58 -19.39
N TYR A 237 11.76 -3.39 -19.23
CA TYR A 237 11.08 -4.07 -20.31
C TYR A 237 9.58 -3.74 -20.26
N LYS A 238 9.15 -2.79 -21.09
CA LYS A 238 7.75 -2.36 -21.15
C LYS A 238 6.91 -3.38 -21.93
N VAL A 239 6.14 -4.17 -21.20
CA VAL A 239 5.24 -5.21 -21.75
C VAL A 239 3.77 -4.97 -21.42
N CYS A 240 3.51 -3.96 -20.58
CA CYS A 240 2.18 -3.58 -20.14
C CYS A 240 1.86 -2.15 -20.59
N SER A 241 0.59 -1.90 -20.88
CA SER A 241 -0.02 -0.57 -20.87
C SER A 241 -1.30 -0.62 -20.05
N VAL A 242 -2.47 -0.60 -20.69
CA VAL A 242 -3.75 -0.93 -20.04
C VAL A 242 -3.88 -2.44 -19.78
N GLU A 243 -3.25 -3.24 -20.65
CA GLU A 243 -3.18 -4.70 -20.57
C GLU A 243 -1.74 -5.16 -20.77
N CYS A 244 -1.43 -6.39 -20.37
CA CYS A 244 -0.15 -7.05 -20.61
C CYS A 244 -0.37 -8.25 -21.52
N ARG A 245 0.26 -8.27 -22.70
CA ARG A 245 0.08 -9.36 -23.67
C ARG A 245 1.09 -10.47 -23.41
N GLU A 246 0.63 -11.72 -23.32
CA GLU A 246 1.50 -12.88 -23.07
C GLU A 246 2.64 -13.01 -24.08
N SER A 247 2.41 -12.68 -25.35
CA SER A 247 3.45 -12.68 -26.39
C SER A 247 4.58 -11.70 -26.09
N ASP A 248 4.24 -10.53 -25.57
CA ASP A 248 5.22 -9.48 -25.27
C ASP A 248 5.95 -9.79 -23.96
N ILE A 249 5.25 -10.39 -22.99
CA ILE A 249 5.85 -10.90 -21.75
C ILE A 249 6.91 -11.96 -22.09
N LEU A 250 6.57 -12.98 -22.89
CA LEU A 250 7.54 -14.01 -23.29
C LEU A 250 8.73 -13.42 -24.07
N ALA A 251 8.46 -12.52 -25.04
CA ALA A 251 9.51 -11.86 -25.79
C ALA A 251 10.45 -11.04 -24.89
N ALA A 252 9.91 -10.37 -23.88
CA ALA A 252 10.70 -9.63 -22.90
C ALA A 252 11.50 -10.51 -21.97
N MET A 253 10.94 -11.64 -21.52
CA MET A 253 11.68 -12.60 -20.70
C MET A 253 12.85 -13.20 -21.49
N ASP A 254 12.62 -13.60 -22.74
CA ASP A 254 13.66 -14.11 -23.63
C ASP A 254 14.77 -13.07 -23.86
N THR A 255 14.36 -11.84 -24.16
CA THR A 255 15.26 -10.70 -24.31
C THR A 255 16.08 -10.44 -23.04
N ALA A 256 15.45 -10.42 -21.87
CA ALA A 256 16.13 -10.12 -20.62
C ALA A 256 17.18 -11.19 -20.26
N ILE A 257 16.88 -12.45 -20.57
CA ILE A 257 17.84 -13.55 -20.45
C ILE A 257 19.06 -13.31 -21.37
N GLU A 258 18.83 -12.90 -22.62
CA GLU A 258 19.91 -12.61 -23.58
C GLU A 258 20.75 -11.40 -23.15
N ASP A 259 20.11 -10.34 -22.67
CA ASP A 259 20.74 -9.11 -22.20
C ASP A 259 21.64 -9.33 -20.97
N GLY A 260 21.40 -10.42 -20.23
CA GLY A 260 22.20 -10.86 -19.10
C GLY A 260 21.78 -10.27 -17.76
N VAL A 261 20.47 -10.12 -17.53
CA VAL A 261 19.93 -9.77 -16.20
C VAL A 261 20.26 -10.85 -15.15
N ASP A 262 20.31 -10.48 -13.89
CA ASP A 262 20.53 -11.40 -12.76
C ASP A 262 19.23 -11.81 -12.07
N VAL A 263 18.27 -10.88 -12.04
CA VAL A 263 16.98 -11.03 -11.37
C VAL A 263 15.90 -10.47 -12.29
N LEU A 264 14.77 -11.16 -12.40
CA LEU A 264 13.55 -10.65 -13.01
C LEU A 264 12.53 -10.31 -11.92
N SER A 265 11.94 -9.12 -12.01
CA SER A 265 10.79 -8.69 -11.22
C SER A 265 9.61 -8.53 -12.15
N ILE A 266 8.55 -9.30 -11.90
CA ILE A 266 7.32 -9.32 -12.69
C ILE A 266 6.17 -8.97 -11.76
N SER A 267 5.67 -7.74 -11.88
CA SER A 267 4.66 -7.20 -10.98
C SER A 267 3.23 -7.33 -11.53
N PHE A 268 2.95 -8.43 -12.22
CA PHE A 268 1.62 -8.78 -12.71
C PHE A 268 1.48 -10.30 -12.83
N GLY A 269 0.25 -10.77 -13.00
CA GLY A 269 -0.05 -12.19 -13.13
C GLY A 269 -1.43 -12.39 -13.76
N GLY A 270 -1.71 -13.63 -14.15
CA GLY A 270 -3.01 -14.05 -14.65
C GLY A 270 -3.74 -14.95 -13.65
N TYR A 271 -4.87 -15.49 -14.08
CA TYR A 271 -5.53 -16.58 -13.37
C TYR A 271 -4.61 -17.81 -13.28
N PRO A 272 -4.68 -18.59 -12.19
CA PRO A 272 -3.87 -19.78 -12.05
C PRO A 272 -4.16 -20.78 -13.18
N ARG A 273 -3.11 -21.30 -13.80
CA ARG A 273 -3.14 -22.34 -14.83
C ARG A 273 -2.15 -23.45 -14.48
N GLU A 274 -2.26 -24.58 -15.16
CA GLU A 274 -1.23 -25.62 -15.11
C GLU A 274 0.09 -25.07 -15.69
N PHE A 275 1.24 -25.51 -15.16
CA PHE A 275 2.54 -24.94 -15.51
C PHE A 275 2.88 -24.94 -17.00
N HIS A 276 2.36 -25.90 -17.77
CA HIS A 276 2.60 -26.01 -19.20
C HIS A 276 1.70 -25.09 -20.04
N GLU A 277 0.68 -24.48 -19.42
CA GLU A 277 -0.21 -23.49 -20.01
C GLU A 277 0.07 -22.07 -19.48
N ASP A 278 0.93 -21.92 -18.47
CA ASP A 278 1.36 -20.64 -17.92
C ASP A 278 2.68 -20.19 -18.58
N ASN A 279 2.56 -19.23 -19.49
CA ASN A 279 3.69 -18.67 -20.21
C ASN A 279 4.70 -17.93 -19.31
N ILE A 280 4.24 -17.33 -18.20
CA ILE A 280 5.15 -16.72 -17.21
C ILE A 280 5.94 -17.81 -16.50
N ALA A 281 5.29 -18.93 -16.14
CA ALA A 281 5.97 -20.07 -15.52
C ALA A 281 7.00 -20.72 -16.46
N LEU A 282 6.68 -20.88 -17.75
CA LEU A 282 7.61 -21.41 -18.76
C LEU A 282 8.82 -20.49 -18.97
N GLY A 283 8.57 -19.18 -19.08
CA GLY A 283 9.64 -18.18 -19.16
C GLY A 283 10.50 -18.18 -17.89
N ALA A 284 9.88 -18.29 -16.72
CA ALA A 284 10.58 -18.30 -15.44
C ALA A 284 11.45 -19.55 -15.27
N PHE A 285 10.94 -20.71 -15.68
CA PHE A 285 11.72 -21.95 -15.71
C PHE A 285 12.97 -21.80 -16.59
N SER A 286 12.83 -21.22 -17.78
CA SER A 286 13.94 -20.97 -18.70
C SER A 286 14.97 -19.98 -18.12
N ALA A 287 14.52 -18.91 -17.49
CA ALA A 287 15.38 -17.95 -16.78
C ALA A 287 16.16 -18.63 -15.64
N MET A 288 15.49 -19.47 -14.84
CA MET A 288 16.11 -20.21 -13.74
C MET A 288 17.16 -21.21 -14.23
N GLN A 289 16.96 -21.87 -15.37
CA GLN A 289 17.99 -22.72 -15.99
C GLN A 289 19.26 -21.94 -16.38
N LYS A 290 19.13 -20.63 -16.60
CA LYS A 290 20.24 -19.70 -16.85
C LYS A 290 20.74 -19.00 -15.58
N ARG A 291 20.29 -19.44 -14.40
CA ARG A 291 20.63 -18.91 -13.06
C ARG A 291 20.11 -17.49 -12.82
N ILE A 292 19.00 -17.13 -13.46
CA ILE A 292 18.30 -15.87 -13.25
C ILE A 292 17.14 -16.14 -12.29
N PHE A 293 17.12 -15.45 -11.15
CA PHE A 293 16.03 -15.58 -10.18
C PHE A 293 14.81 -14.78 -10.65
N VAL A 294 13.61 -15.31 -10.46
CA VAL A 294 12.36 -14.63 -10.84
C VAL A 294 11.51 -14.38 -9.61
N SER A 295 11.18 -13.13 -9.37
CA SER A 295 10.19 -12.68 -8.39
C SER A 295 8.92 -12.29 -9.13
N CYS A 296 7.80 -12.96 -8.84
CA CYS A 296 6.49 -12.64 -9.40
C CYS A 296 5.45 -12.44 -8.31
N LEU A 297 4.42 -11.65 -8.60
CA LEU A 297 3.29 -11.47 -7.68
C LEU A 297 2.41 -12.72 -7.64
N CYS A 298 1.90 -13.04 -6.46
CA CYS A 298 0.82 -14.01 -6.33
C CYS A 298 -0.52 -13.28 -6.48
N TRP A 299 -1.23 -13.53 -7.58
CA TRP A 299 -2.67 -13.24 -7.65
C TRP A 299 -3.41 -14.36 -6.90
N LYS A 300 -4.44 -13.99 -6.12
CA LYS A 300 -5.31 -14.93 -5.41
C LYS A 300 -6.65 -15.04 -6.11
#